data_AF-A0A6C0IN79-F1
#
_entry.id   AF-A0A6C0IN79-F1
#
_cell.length_a   1.000
_cell.length_b   1.000
_cell.length_c   1.000
_cell.angle_alpha   90.00
_cell.angle_beta   90.00
_cell.angle_gamma   90.00
#
_symmetry.space_group_name_H-M   'P 1'
#
loop_
_entity.id
_entity.type
_entity.pdbx_description
1 polymer ?
#
loop_
_entity_poly.entity_id
_entity_poly.type
_entity_poly.pdbx_seq_one_letter_code
_entity_poly.pdbx_strand_id
1 'polypeptide(L)'
;MASKSTKTSVHSIDEKHTAIMNEINHNQEVVIPQLMEEKNQLKEYIRSLNKQQIDEYMETRDKIYALQDDIKQKKQTKKNYYLNNSKYIFDYFEQKKLISTSETSSQHSKVINSFFKIKSNSQDAANLQSAKYVKSKKYYQNYWKNVSNDNYNMQDCIVASDVCLVCNKGEMIPQDEEGILICNNPECAKFITYIIDSSKPNNKDPPNEVSYTAYIRLNHFKEILSQFQAKESTQIPDEVINAIKARIKKERIEDVSSLNYNKMRDILRKLGLNKYFEHIQYINSLFGIKPPVMNEELHETLCVLFIEIQKPWAVHCPANRTNFFNYTYTLYQLCNLLDQTQYLPYIPMMKDREKQLEQDMIWKKVCEDLDWVFCPTV
;
A
#
# COMPACT_ATOMS: atom_id res chain seq x y z
N MET A 1 0.58 31.84 32.06
CA MET A 1 -0.13 30.55 32.19
C MET A 1 0.81 29.47 31.68
N ALA A 2 1.20 28.55 32.55
CA ALA A 2 2.24 27.56 32.28
C ALA A 2 1.73 26.48 31.30
N SER A 3 2.48 26.24 30.22
CA SER A 3 2.26 25.13 29.30
C SER A 3 2.62 23.81 30.00
N LYS A 4 1.64 22.94 30.18
CA LYS A 4 1.87 21.56 30.61
C LYS A 4 2.54 20.80 29.47
N SER A 5 3.84 20.56 29.61
CA SER A 5 4.59 19.57 28.84
C SER A 5 4.04 18.18 29.19
N THR A 6 3.33 17.55 28.25
CA THR A 6 3.03 16.12 28.29
C THR A 6 4.32 15.35 28.00
N LYS A 7 4.94 14.80 29.06
CA LYS A 7 6.04 13.85 28.93
C LYS A 7 5.51 12.55 28.33
N THR A 8 5.79 12.29 27.06
CA THR A 8 5.66 10.97 26.45
C THR A 8 6.72 10.04 27.06
N SER A 9 6.32 9.26 28.06
CA SER A 9 7.14 8.22 28.66
C SER A 9 7.32 7.07 27.65
N VAL A 10 8.53 6.88 27.14
CA VAL A 10 8.87 5.79 26.24
C VAL A 10 8.93 4.50 27.07
N HIS A 11 7.83 3.77 27.16
CA HIS A 11 7.78 2.47 27.82
C HIS A 11 8.19 1.36 26.84
N SER A 12 9.04 0.45 27.28
CA SER A 12 9.42 -0.74 26.51
C SER A 12 8.44 -1.90 26.75
N ILE A 13 8.45 -2.89 25.83
CA ILE A 13 7.50 -4.03 25.86
C ILE A 13 7.60 -4.82 27.17
N ASP A 14 8.81 -4.96 27.71
CA ASP A 14 9.09 -5.63 28.98
C ASP A 14 8.50 -4.88 30.19
N GLU A 15 8.67 -3.56 30.27
CA GLU A 15 8.08 -2.74 31.34
C GLU A 15 6.57 -2.84 31.34
N LYS A 16 5.96 -2.69 30.15
CA LYS A 16 4.50 -2.73 30.01
C LYS A 16 3.94 -4.13 30.23
N HIS A 17 4.61 -5.17 29.73
CA HIS A 17 4.25 -6.56 30.02
C HIS A 17 4.26 -6.82 31.53
N THR A 18 5.33 -6.41 32.21
CA THR A 18 5.46 -6.57 33.67
C THR A 18 4.33 -5.85 34.41
N ALA A 19 4.01 -4.61 34.02
CA ALA A 19 2.93 -3.85 34.64
C ALA A 19 1.56 -4.54 34.52
N ILE A 20 1.22 -5.04 33.32
CA ILE A 20 -0.05 -5.76 33.09
C ILE A 20 -0.10 -7.05 33.89
N MET A 21 1.02 -7.75 34.00
CA MET A 21 1.08 -8.98 34.79
C MET A 21 0.89 -8.73 36.28
N ASN A 22 1.46 -7.65 36.79
CA ASN A 22 1.23 -7.24 38.17
C ASN A 22 -0.26 -6.88 38.41
N GLU A 23 -0.90 -6.20 37.47
CA GLU A 23 -2.32 -5.87 37.55
C GLU A 23 -3.21 -7.13 37.48
N ILE A 24 -2.89 -8.07 36.58
CA ILE A 24 -3.59 -9.35 36.47
C ILE A 24 -3.45 -10.14 37.77
N ASN A 25 -2.24 -10.22 38.34
CA ASN A 25 -1.99 -10.93 39.59
C ASN A 25 -2.74 -10.27 40.75
N HIS A 26 -2.72 -8.94 40.86
CA HIS A 26 -3.50 -8.20 41.85
C HIS A 26 -5.00 -8.45 41.73
N ASN A 27 -5.53 -8.46 40.50
CA ASN A 27 -6.93 -8.81 40.27
C ASN A 27 -7.26 -10.25 40.70
N GLN A 28 -6.33 -11.19 40.52
CA GLN A 28 -6.50 -12.59 40.89
C GLN A 28 -6.42 -12.84 42.39
N GLU A 29 -5.48 -12.18 43.07
CA GLU A 29 -5.15 -12.43 44.47
C GLU A 29 -5.94 -11.56 45.44
N VAL A 30 -6.37 -10.36 45.03
CA VAL A 30 -7.03 -9.38 45.92
C VAL A 30 -8.45 -9.07 45.48
N VAL A 31 -8.63 -8.63 44.23
CA VAL A 31 -9.93 -8.07 43.77
C VAL A 31 -10.99 -9.16 43.60
N ILE A 32 -10.68 -10.27 42.94
CA ILE A 32 -11.63 -11.38 42.75
C ILE A 32 -12.13 -11.95 44.09
N PRO A 33 -11.26 -12.21 45.08
CA PRO A 33 -11.70 -12.63 46.42
C PRO A 33 -12.65 -11.63 47.10
N GLN A 34 -12.36 -10.32 47.04
CA GLN A 34 -13.22 -9.28 47.61
C GLN A 34 -14.60 -9.25 46.94
N LEU A 35 -14.66 -9.30 45.60
CA LEU A 35 -15.93 -9.35 44.86
C LEU A 35 -16.71 -10.64 45.14
N MET A 36 -16.03 -11.76 45.40
CA MET A 36 -16.68 -13.00 45.81
C MET A 36 -17.30 -12.91 47.20
N GLU A 37 -16.61 -12.24 48.14
CA GLU A 37 -17.11 -12.01 49.49
C GLU A 37 -18.34 -11.09 49.48
N GLU A 38 -18.26 -9.96 48.78
CA GLU A 38 -19.38 -9.03 48.61
C GLU A 38 -20.60 -9.71 47.97
N LYS A 39 -20.37 -10.51 46.91
CA LYS A 39 -21.42 -11.30 46.28
C LYS A 39 -22.06 -12.29 47.27
N ASN A 40 -21.29 -12.90 48.15
CA ASN A 40 -21.82 -13.82 49.15
C ASN A 40 -22.65 -13.08 50.21
N GLN A 41 -22.21 -11.90 50.65
CA GLN A 41 -22.98 -11.03 51.55
C GLN A 41 -24.32 -10.62 50.92
N LEU A 42 -24.33 -10.22 49.65
CA LEU A 42 -25.56 -9.87 48.93
C LEU A 42 -26.49 -11.08 48.74
N LYS A 43 -25.94 -12.29 48.58
CA LYS A 43 -26.74 -13.52 48.54
C LYS A 43 -27.41 -13.82 49.88
N GLU A 44 -26.70 -13.64 50.99
CA GLU A 44 -27.29 -13.79 52.33
C GLU A 44 -28.33 -12.70 52.59
N TYR A 45 -28.08 -11.46 52.16
CA TYR A 45 -29.03 -10.36 52.23
C TYR A 45 -30.33 -10.68 51.46
N ILE A 46 -30.23 -11.17 50.21
CA ILE A 46 -31.40 -11.60 49.43
C ILE A 46 -32.23 -12.66 50.16
N ARG A 47 -31.59 -13.58 50.87
CA ARG A 47 -32.30 -14.62 51.63
C ARG A 47 -33.02 -14.08 52.87
N SER A 48 -32.57 -12.94 53.40
CA SER A 48 -33.18 -12.28 54.56
C SER A 48 -34.37 -11.38 54.21
N LEU A 49 -34.62 -11.11 52.92
CA LEU A 49 -35.70 -10.24 52.45
C LEU A 49 -37.07 -10.91 52.56
N ASN A 50 -38.09 -10.14 52.94
CA ASN A 50 -39.47 -10.59 53.01
C ASN A 50 -40.19 -10.52 51.65
N LYS A 51 -41.27 -11.30 51.49
CA LYS A 51 -42.06 -11.37 50.23
C LYS A 51 -42.65 -10.03 49.74
N GLN A 52 -42.72 -9.01 50.60
CA GLN A 52 -43.24 -7.69 50.26
C GLN A 52 -42.15 -6.72 49.72
N GLN A 53 -40.87 -7.05 49.88
CA GLN A 53 -39.72 -6.24 49.44
C GLN A 53 -39.25 -6.65 48.03
N ILE A 54 -40.17 -6.59 47.06
CA ILE A 54 -39.93 -7.08 45.69
C ILE A 54 -38.90 -6.20 44.98
N ASP A 55 -38.95 -4.88 45.15
CA ASP A 55 -38.02 -3.95 44.48
C ASP A 55 -36.58 -4.14 44.96
N GLU A 56 -36.37 -4.21 46.29
CA GLU A 56 -35.05 -4.48 46.89
C GLU A 56 -34.48 -5.85 46.47
N TYR A 57 -35.35 -6.85 46.31
CA TYR A 57 -34.97 -8.16 45.79
C TYR A 57 -34.46 -8.06 44.35
N MET A 58 -35.20 -7.34 43.48
CA MET A 58 -34.81 -7.18 42.08
C MET A 58 -33.50 -6.41 41.95
N GLU A 59 -33.34 -5.29 42.68
CA GLU A 59 -32.09 -4.52 42.68
C GLU A 59 -30.89 -5.33 43.16
N THR A 60 -31.06 -6.09 44.24
CA THR A 60 -29.96 -6.90 44.79
C THR A 60 -29.59 -8.04 43.84
N ARG A 61 -30.59 -8.66 43.20
CA ARG A 61 -30.36 -9.70 42.19
C ARG A 61 -29.55 -9.16 41.01
N ASP A 62 -29.89 -7.97 40.53
CA ASP A 62 -29.18 -7.34 39.42
C ASP A 62 -27.73 -7.00 39.80
N LYS A 63 -27.49 -6.53 41.04
CA LYS A 63 -26.12 -6.35 41.59
C LYS A 63 -25.33 -7.66 41.62
N ILE A 64 -25.95 -8.77 42.02
CA ILE A 64 -25.27 -10.09 42.03
C ILE A 64 -24.90 -10.52 40.61
N TYR A 65 -25.77 -10.27 39.63
CA TYR A 65 -25.46 -10.57 38.23
C TYR A 65 -24.33 -9.69 37.68
N ALA A 66 -24.30 -8.40 38.02
CA ALA A 66 -23.20 -7.51 37.67
C ALA A 66 -21.87 -8.01 38.26
N LEU A 67 -21.83 -8.33 39.56
CA LEU A 67 -20.64 -8.88 40.21
C LEU A 67 -20.21 -10.24 39.61
N GLN A 68 -21.17 -11.06 39.18
CA GLN A 68 -20.88 -12.31 38.48
C GLN A 68 -20.18 -12.07 37.15
N ASP A 69 -20.63 -11.09 36.39
CA ASP A 69 -20.02 -10.75 35.12
C ASP A 69 -18.63 -10.15 35.33
N ASP A 70 -18.46 -9.24 36.29
CA ASP A 70 -17.16 -8.64 36.63
C ASP A 70 -16.11 -9.69 37.03
N ILE A 71 -16.48 -10.66 37.88
CA ILE A 71 -15.59 -11.77 38.27
C ILE A 71 -15.22 -12.60 37.04
N LYS A 72 -16.17 -12.85 36.14
CA LYS A 72 -15.94 -13.61 34.91
C LYS A 72 -15.00 -12.87 33.97
N GLN A 73 -15.23 -11.57 33.76
CA GLN A 73 -14.37 -10.71 32.94
C GLN A 73 -12.94 -10.69 33.47
N LYS A 74 -12.75 -10.40 34.76
CA LYS A 74 -11.41 -10.36 35.41
C LYS A 74 -10.66 -11.70 35.33
N LYS A 75 -11.37 -12.83 35.42
CA LYS A 75 -10.76 -14.17 35.22
C LYS A 75 -10.33 -14.40 33.77
N GLN A 76 -11.10 -13.89 32.82
CA GLN A 76 -10.79 -14.02 31.40
C GLN A 76 -9.66 -13.10 30.94
N THR A 77 -9.41 -11.98 31.63
CA THR A 77 -8.37 -10.99 31.29
C THR A 77 -7.00 -11.64 31.04
N LYS A 78 -6.56 -12.57 31.91
CA LYS A 78 -5.28 -13.28 31.74
C LYS A 78 -5.23 -14.12 30.46
N LYS A 79 -6.30 -14.86 30.19
CA LYS A 79 -6.39 -15.73 29.02
C LYS A 79 -6.43 -14.88 27.74
N ASN A 80 -7.24 -13.83 27.73
CA ASN A 80 -7.38 -12.92 26.59
C ASN A 80 -6.07 -12.18 26.30
N TYR A 81 -5.37 -11.73 27.34
CA TYR A 81 -4.07 -11.09 27.21
C TYR A 81 -3.06 -11.99 26.50
N TYR A 82 -2.93 -13.25 26.93
CA TYR A 82 -2.00 -14.20 26.30
C TYR A 82 -2.41 -14.65 24.91
N LEU A 83 -3.70 -14.87 24.67
CA LEU A 83 -4.20 -15.21 23.32
C LEU A 83 -3.84 -14.12 22.31
N ASN A 84 -3.96 -12.86 22.70
CA ASN A 84 -3.71 -11.72 21.82
C ASN A 84 -2.22 -11.36 21.72
N ASN A 85 -1.42 -11.59 22.78
CA ASN A 85 -0.06 -11.03 22.86
C ASN A 85 1.09 -12.04 22.88
N SER A 86 0.83 -13.33 23.12
CA SER A 86 1.87 -14.37 23.25
C SER A 86 2.87 -14.37 22.10
N LYS A 87 2.38 -14.28 20.86
CA LYS A 87 3.22 -14.28 19.65
C LYS A 87 4.20 -13.09 19.61
N TYR A 88 3.76 -11.90 20.00
CA TYR A 88 4.57 -10.69 19.94
C TYR A 88 5.56 -10.62 21.09
N ILE A 89 5.13 -11.04 22.29
CA ILE A 89 5.99 -11.16 23.48
C ILE A 89 7.12 -12.16 23.20
N PHE A 90 6.78 -13.33 22.64
CA PHE A 90 7.76 -14.36 22.34
C PHE A 90 8.83 -13.87 21.35
N ASP A 91 8.42 -13.28 20.23
CA ASP A 91 9.33 -12.73 19.23
C ASP A 91 10.23 -11.62 19.80
N TYR A 92 9.69 -10.74 20.64
CA TYR A 92 10.47 -9.69 21.32
C TYR A 92 11.54 -10.26 22.25
N PHE A 93 11.17 -11.21 23.12
CA PHE A 93 12.14 -11.80 24.06
C PHE A 93 13.13 -12.75 23.39
N GLU A 94 12.74 -13.43 22.30
CA GLU A 94 13.65 -14.23 21.49
C GLU A 94 14.70 -13.35 20.81
N GLN A 95 14.29 -12.23 20.19
CA GLN A 95 15.22 -11.26 19.61
C GLN A 95 16.13 -10.63 20.67
N LYS A 96 15.57 -10.24 21.82
CA LYS A 96 16.36 -9.71 22.95
C LYS A 96 17.38 -10.74 23.47
N LYS A 97 17.00 -12.01 23.52
CA LYS A 97 17.91 -13.11 23.90
C LYS A 97 19.02 -13.30 22.88
N LEU A 98 18.70 -13.36 21.59
CA LEU A 98 19.67 -13.49 20.51
C LEU A 98 20.72 -12.36 20.55
N ILE A 99 20.30 -11.13 20.88
CA ILE A 99 21.19 -9.98 21.11
C ILE A 99 22.11 -10.22 22.31
N SER A 100 21.59 -10.75 23.41
CA SER A 100 22.38 -10.99 24.63
C SER A 100 23.38 -12.15 24.54
N THR A 101 23.16 -13.14 23.66
CA THR A 101 24.04 -14.32 23.50
C THR A 101 25.04 -14.23 22.35
N SER A 102 25.02 -13.17 21.53
CA SER A 102 25.98 -13.04 20.41
C SER A 102 27.26 -12.32 20.86
N GLU A 103 28.24 -13.10 21.32
CA GLU A 103 29.53 -12.64 21.87
C GLU A 103 30.53 -12.10 20.83
N THR A 104 30.18 -12.01 19.54
CA THR A 104 31.07 -11.46 18.49
C THR A 104 30.81 -9.97 18.24
N SER A 105 31.78 -9.14 18.65
CA SER A 105 31.73 -7.67 18.68
C SER A 105 31.36 -6.96 17.36
N SER A 106 31.52 -7.60 16.20
CA SER A 106 31.17 -7.02 14.88
C SER A 106 29.72 -7.25 14.46
N GLN A 107 29.05 -8.30 14.95
CA GLN A 107 27.62 -8.56 14.72
C GLN A 107 26.76 -7.89 15.79
N HIS A 108 27.27 -7.80 17.02
CA HIS A 108 26.61 -7.16 18.16
C HIS A 108 26.21 -5.70 17.85
N SER A 109 27.10 -4.92 17.22
CA SER A 109 26.79 -3.52 16.84
C SER A 109 25.75 -3.41 15.73
N LYS A 110 25.77 -4.30 14.73
CA LYS A 110 24.79 -4.29 13.62
C LYS A 110 23.38 -4.68 14.07
N VAL A 111 23.27 -5.68 14.95
CA VAL A 111 21.98 -6.14 15.47
C VAL A 111 21.39 -5.14 16.48
N ILE A 112 22.23 -4.52 17.33
CA ILE A 112 21.80 -3.46 18.26
C ILE A 112 21.39 -2.19 17.51
N ASN A 113 22.15 -1.77 16.50
CA ASN A 113 21.80 -0.60 15.68
C ASN A 113 20.50 -0.83 14.90
N SER A 114 20.27 -2.06 14.43
CA SER A 114 19.00 -2.50 13.84
C SER A 114 17.83 -2.51 14.84
N PHE A 115 18.08 -2.82 16.11
CA PHE A 115 17.03 -2.98 17.12
C PHE A 115 16.64 -1.64 17.77
N PHE A 116 17.59 -0.74 18.04
CA PHE A 116 17.36 0.56 18.69
C PHE A 116 17.40 1.77 17.74
N LYS A 117 17.48 1.56 16.41
CA LYS A 117 17.61 2.63 15.40
C LYS A 117 18.75 3.61 15.71
N ILE A 118 19.91 3.11 16.12
CA ILE A 118 21.11 3.95 16.22
C ILE A 118 21.68 4.05 14.81
N LYS A 119 21.80 5.27 14.28
CA LYS A 119 22.37 5.54 12.93
C LYS A 119 23.69 4.79 12.79
N SER A 120 23.70 3.75 11.94
CA SER A 120 24.90 2.98 11.65
C SER A 120 25.46 3.39 10.30
N ASN A 121 26.76 3.67 10.25
CA ASN A 121 27.51 4.12 9.07
C ASN A 121 27.82 2.97 8.08
N SER A 122 26.93 2.00 7.90
CA SER A 122 27.18 0.89 6.96
C SER A 122 25.96 0.61 6.08
N GLN A 123 26.21 0.51 4.77
CA GLN A 123 25.22 0.44 3.69
C GLN A 123 24.22 -0.72 3.81
N ASP A 124 24.59 -1.84 4.45
CA ASP A 124 23.71 -3.01 4.55
C ASP A 124 22.66 -2.93 5.68
N ALA A 125 22.88 -2.09 6.71
CA ALA A 125 21.96 -1.94 7.84
C ALA A 125 21.00 -0.74 7.67
N ALA A 126 21.20 0.06 6.63
CA ALA A 126 20.39 1.24 6.31
C ALA A 126 19.19 0.93 5.41
N ASN A 127 18.97 -0.33 5.02
CA ASN A 127 17.88 -0.69 4.13
C ASN A 127 16.56 -0.84 4.90
N LEU A 128 15.77 0.25 4.94
CA LEU A 128 14.42 0.29 5.53
C LEU A 128 13.43 -0.72 4.89
N GLN A 129 13.78 -1.31 3.75
CA GLN A 129 13.00 -2.28 2.99
C GLN A 129 13.32 -3.75 3.33
N SER A 130 14.24 -4.03 4.26
CA SER A 130 14.51 -5.43 4.63
C SER A 130 13.28 -6.10 5.24
N ALA A 131 12.88 -7.24 4.68
CA ALA A 131 11.69 -7.99 5.13
C ALA A 131 11.73 -8.34 6.63
N LYS A 132 12.93 -8.49 7.20
CA LYS A 132 13.15 -8.76 8.63
C LYS A 132 12.79 -7.54 9.51
N TYR A 133 13.17 -6.34 9.11
CA TYR A 133 12.85 -5.10 9.84
C TYR A 133 11.36 -4.75 9.75
N VAL A 134 10.75 -4.90 8.57
CA VAL A 134 9.30 -4.69 8.39
C VAL A 134 8.49 -5.63 9.28
N LYS A 135 8.92 -6.90 9.40
CA LYS A 135 8.29 -7.89 10.27
C LYS A 135 8.41 -7.51 11.75
N SER A 136 9.61 -7.18 12.24
CA SER A 136 9.81 -6.79 13.64
C SER A 136 9.06 -5.50 14.01
N LYS A 137 9.03 -4.50 13.11
CA LYS A 137 8.25 -3.26 13.31
C LYS A 137 6.74 -3.56 13.44
N LYS A 138 6.21 -4.42 12.58
CA LYS A 138 4.79 -4.82 12.62
C LYS A 138 4.44 -5.57 13.90
N TYR A 139 5.35 -6.41 14.41
CA TYR A 139 5.13 -7.17 15.65
C TYR A 139 5.13 -6.26 16.88
N TYR A 140 6.05 -5.29 16.93
CA TYR A 140 6.08 -4.25 17.95
C TYR A 140 4.77 -3.44 17.94
N GLN A 141 4.34 -2.96 16.78
CA GLN A 141 3.10 -2.19 16.63
C GLN A 141 1.85 -2.98 17.06
N ASN A 142 1.75 -4.24 16.67
CA ASN A 142 0.61 -5.08 17.03
C ASN A 142 0.54 -5.37 18.54
N TYR A 143 1.68 -5.51 19.23
CA TYR A 143 1.69 -5.65 20.69
C TYR A 143 1.10 -4.41 21.38
N TRP A 144 1.55 -3.21 21.00
CA TRP A 144 1.07 -1.97 21.61
C TRP A 144 -0.40 -1.68 21.29
N LYS A 145 -0.88 -2.08 20.11
CA LYS A 145 -2.30 -2.02 19.74
C LYS A 145 -3.17 -2.88 20.66
N ASN A 146 -2.67 -4.04 21.08
CA ASN A 146 -3.43 -4.98 21.91
C ASN A 146 -3.41 -4.64 23.42
N VAL A 147 -2.50 -3.77 23.83
CA VAL A 147 -2.15 -3.54 25.25
C VAL A 147 -2.56 -2.15 25.73
N SER A 148 -2.61 -1.18 24.83
CA SER A 148 -3.07 0.16 25.16
C SER A 148 -4.59 0.17 25.01
N ASN A 149 -5.31 0.35 26.12
CA ASN A 149 -6.77 0.52 26.13
C ASN A 149 -7.17 1.99 25.89
N ASP A 150 -6.21 2.90 26.06
CA ASP A 150 -6.24 4.14 25.30
C ASP A 150 -6.17 3.71 23.85
N ASN A 151 -7.11 4.18 23.03
CA ASN A 151 -6.96 4.18 21.59
C ASN A 151 -5.50 4.53 21.33
N TYR A 152 -4.69 3.53 20.99
CA TYR A 152 -3.38 3.75 20.39
C TYR A 152 -3.75 4.25 19.02
N ASN A 153 -4.24 5.48 19.04
CA ASN A 153 -4.53 6.28 17.91
C ASN A 153 -3.21 6.22 17.19
N MET A 154 -3.29 5.74 15.96
CA MET A 154 -2.23 5.94 14.99
C MET A 154 -1.81 7.43 14.94
N GLN A 155 -2.62 8.32 15.56
CA GLN A 155 -2.39 9.72 15.86
C GLN A 155 -1.29 10.07 16.90
N ASP A 156 -0.81 9.17 17.76
CA ASP A 156 0.37 9.50 18.61
C ASP A 156 1.72 9.24 17.91
N CYS A 157 1.67 8.65 16.70
CA CYS A 157 2.71 8.82 15.68
C CYS A 157 2.30 9.83 14.60
N ILE A 158 1.13 10.48 14.73
CA ILE A 158 0.84 11.69 13.97
C ILE A 158 1.46 12.80 14.79
N VAL A 159 2.69 13.13 14.44
CA VAL A 159 2.99 14.56 14.43
C VAL A 159 1.96 15.12 13.47
N ALA A 160 0.86 15.69 13.99
CA ALA A 160 -0.01 16.58 13.24
C ALA A 160 0.82 17.84 13.02
N SER A 161 1.86 17.66 12.22
CA SER A 161 2.53 18.75 11.61
C SER A 161 1.77 18.86 10.31
N ASP A 162 0.88 19.85 10.26
CA ASP A 162 0.38 20.47 9.02
C ASP A 162 1.55 21.06 8.20
N VAL A 163 2.79 20.69 8.52
CA VAL A 163 4.03 21.12 7.94
C VAL A 163 4.91 19.86 7.75
N CYS A 164 5.23 19.56 6.51
CA CYS A 164 6.11 18.50 6.07
C CYS A 164 7.43 18.54 6.82
N LEU A 165 7.72 17.49 7.60
CA LEU A 165 8.96 17.36 8.38
C LEU A 165 10.24 17.30 7.53
N VAL A 166 10.10 17.16 6.20
CA VAL A 166 11.24 17.13 5.27
C VAL A 166 11.61 18.53 4.81
N CYS A 167 10.65 19.35 4.42
CA CYS A 167 10.94 20.71 3.93
C CYS A 167 10.61 21.81 4.94
N ASN A 168 9.92 21.49 6.03
CA ASN A 168 9.39 22.41 7.05
C ASN A 168 8.65 23.64 6.49
N LYS A 169 8.13 23.55 5.25
CA LYS A 169 7.50 24.65 4.51
C LYS A 169 6.13 24.31 3.95
N GLY A 170 5.97 23.11 3.38
CA GLY A 170 4.69 22.66 2.80
C GLY A 170 3.85 21.88 3.78
N GLU A 171 2.55 21.80 3.55
CA GLU A 171 1.58 21.07 4.39
C GLU A 171 1.37 19.64 3.91
N MET A 172 1.13 18.69 4.84
CA MET A 172 0.93 17.28 4.51
C MET A 172 -0.56 16.98 4.30
N ILE A 173 -0.95 16.73 3.05
CA ILE A 173 -2.34 16.46 2.65
C ILE A 173 -2.61 14.95 2.62
N PRO A 174 -3.57 14.40 3.38
CA PRO A 174 -3.91 12.97 3.35
C PRO A 174 -4.62 12.54 2.07
N GLN A 175 -4.34 11.31 1.61
CA GLN A 175 -5.10 10.56 0.61
C GLN A 175 -5.58 9.25 1.25
N ASP A 176 -6.83 9.22 1.70
CA ASP A 176 -7.44 8.14 2.50
C ASP A 176 -7.81 6.88 1.72
N GLU A 177 -7.61 6.82 0.41
CA GLU A 177 -7.87 5.61 -0.40
C GLU A 177 -6.58 4.79 -0.63
N GLU A 178 -5.44 5.47 -0.68
CA GLU A 178 -4.12 4.89 -0.99
C GLU A 178 -3.20 4.83 0.24
N GLY A 179 -3.60 5.47 1.33
CA GLY A 179 -2.89 5.45 2.61
C GLY A 179 -1.61 6.23 2.51
N ILE A 180 -1.64 7.41 1.90
CA ILE A 180 -0.46 8.27 1.74
C ILE A 180 -0.73 9.74 2.08
N LEU A 181 0.17 10.40 2.80
CA LEU A 181 0.18 11.83 3.07
C LEU A 181 1.15 12.50 2.11
N ILE A 182 0.75 13.54 1.37
CA ILE A 182 1.56 14.20 0.33
C ILE A 182 1.82 15.66 0.71
N CYS A 183 3.08 16.09 0.66
CA CYS A 183 3.43 17.50 0.90
C CYS A 183 2.95 18.42 -0.24
N ASN A 184 2.24 19.51 0.08
CA ASN A 184 1.71 20.49 -0.88
C ASN A 184 2.76 21.45 -1.47
N ASN A 185 3.95 21.54 -0.88
CA ASN A 185 5.05 22.33 -1.41
C ASN A 185 5.59 21.66 -2.69
N PRO A 186 5.53 22.32 -3.87
CA PRO A 186 5.97 21.76 -5.16
C PRO A 186 7.44 21.32 -5.17
N GLU A 187 8.30 22.02 -4.42
CA GLU A 187 9.72 21.69 -4.33
C GLU A 187 9.99 20.43 -3.50
N CYS A 188 9.08 20.06 -2.59
CA CYS A 188 9.24 18.88 -1.73
C CYS A 188 8.45 17.67 -2.24
N ALA A 189 7.13 17.81 -2.39
CA ALA A 189 6.18 16.80 -2.88
C ALA A 189 6.40 15.36 -2.38
N LYS A 190 7.00 15.18 -1.20
CA LYS A 190 7.26 13.86 -0.63
C LYS A 190 5.97 13.31 -0.07
N PHE A 191 5.81 12.00 -0.23
CA PHE A 191 4.69 11.27 0.34
C PHE A 191 5.14 10.25 1.38
N ILE A 192 4.29 10.02 2.37
CA ILE A 192 4.53 9.07 3.46
C ILE A 192 3.33 8.13 3.51
N THR A 193 3.57 6.82 3.50
CA THR A 193 2.51 5.83 3.64
C THR A 193 2.01 5.76 5.09
N TYR A 194 0.70 5.89 5.29
CA TYR A 194 -0.04 5.67 6.53
C TYR A 194 -1.15 4.64 6.31
N ILE A 195 -1.49 3.88 7.34
CA ILE A 195 -2.51 2.83 7.21
C ILE A 195 -3.87 3.49 7.48
N ILE A 196 -4.79 3.40 6.53
CA ILE A 196 -6.18 3.83 6.72
C ILE A 196 -6.90 2.71 7.47
N ASP A 197 -7.46 3.03 8.63
CA ASP A 197 -8.41 2.14 9.30
C ASP A 197 -9.73 2.24 8.53
N SER A 198 -10.02 1.23 7.70
CA SER A 198 -11.18 1.21 6.81
C SER A 198 -12.48 1.02 7.60
N SER A 199 -12.95 2.08 8.26
CA SER A 199 -14.31 2.16 8.78
C SER A 199 -15.08 3.29 8.07
N LYS A 200 -15.83 2.85 7.05
CA LYS A 200 -16.82 3.57 6.20
C LYS A 200 -16.24 4.43 5.06
N PRO A 201 -16.59 4.14 3.79
CA PRO A 201 -16.34 5.06 2.68
C PRO A 201 -17.35 6.20 2.77
N ASN A 202 -16.88 7.42 3.06
CA ASN A 202 -17.70 8.61 2.92
C ASN A 202 -17.53 9.13 1.49
N ASN A 203 -18.32 8.56 0.60
CA ASN A 203 -18.32 8.77 -0.84
C ASN A 203 -19.00 10.09 -1.22
N LYS A 204 -18.42 11.25 -0.82
CA LYS A 204 -19.02 12.56 -1.13
C LYS A 204 -18.09 13.74 -1.42
N ASP A 205 -16.77 13.58 -1.41
CA ASP A 205 -15.87 14.69 -1.81
C ASP A 205 -15.03 14.30 -3.02
N PRO A 206 -15.05 15.09 -4.12
CA PRO A 206 -14.23 14.83 -5.29
C PRO A 206 -12.74 14.99 -4.93
N PRO A 207 -11.86 14.05 -5.33
CA PRO A 207 -10.44 14.16 -5.08
C PRO A 207 -9.85 15.40 -5.76
N ASN A 208 -8.81 15.99 -5.15
CA ASN A 208 -8.06 17.12 -5.72
C ASN A 208 -7.70 16.86 -7.20
N GLU A 209 -7.95 17.82 -8.10
CA GLU A 209 -7.85 17.67 -9.57
C GLU A 209 -6.51 17.07 -10.06
N VAL A 210 -5.43 17.38 -9.35
CA VAL A 210 -4.07 16.88 -9.64
C VAL A 210 -3.94 15.38 -9.33
N SER A 211 -4.52 14.91 -8.22
CA SER A 211 -4.56 13.49 -7.82
C SER A 211 -5.44 12.69 -8.78
N TYR A 212 -6.61 13.24 -9.13
CA TYR A 212 -7.53 12.64 -10.09
C TYR A 212 -6.88 12.43 -11.48
N THR A 213 -6.15 13.44 -11.96
CA THR A 213 -5.47 13.36 -13.26
C THR A 213 -4.34 12.32 -13.28
N ALA A 214 -3.57 12.20 -12.20
CA ALA A 214 -2.51 11.19 -12.09
C ALA A 214 -3.08 9.76 -12.04
N TYR A 215 -4.20 9.57 -11.33
CA TYR A 215 -4.93 8.32 -11.26
C TYR A 215 -5.46 7.87 -12.64
N ILE A 216 -6.11 8.77 -13.39
CA ILE A 216 -6.61 8.47 -14.74
C ILE A 216 -5.48 8.00 -15.66
N ARG A 217 -4.32 8.68 -15.62
CA ARG A 217 -3.17 8.34 -16.47
C ARG A 217 -2.64 6.95 -16.15
N LEU A 218 -2.53 6.59 -14.87
CA LEU A 218 -2.06 5.27 -14.47
C LEU A 218 -3.03 4.16 -14.94
N ASN A 219 -4.33 4.38 -14.82
CA ASN A 219 -5.32 3.41 -15.29
C ASN A 219 -5.28 3.24 -16.81
N HIS A 220 -5.18 4.35 -17.55
CA HIS A 220 -5.02 4.27 -19.00
C HIS A 220 -3.72 3.56 -19.39
N PHE A 221 -2.63 3.73 -18.64
CA PHE A 221 -1.40 2.96 -18.87
C PHE A 221 -1.60 1.45 -18.63
N LYS A 222 -2.33 1.06 -17.57
CA LYS A 222 -2.69 -0.36 -17.32
C LYS A 222 -3.57 -0.94 -18.42
N GLU A 223 -4.47 -0.15 -19.00
CA GLU A 223 -5.26 -0.55 -20.16
C GLU A 223 -4.36 -0.80 -21.38
N ILE A 224 -3.37 0.07 -21.63
CA ILE A 224 -2.39 -0.09 -22.72
C ILE A 224 -1.57 -1.38 -22.53
N LEU A 225 -1.15 -1.70 -21.30
CA LEU A 225 -0.49 -2.99 -21.00
C LEU A 225 -1.41 -4.17 -21.30
N SER A 226 -2.69 -4.08 -20.94
CA SER A 226 -3.67 -5.13 -21.20
C SER A 226 -3.92 -5.33 -22.70
N GLN A 227 -4.07 -4.24 -23.46
CA GLN A 227 -4.21 -4.26 -24.92
C GLN A 227 -2.96 -4.85 -25.59
N PHE A 228 -1.76 -4.47 -25.14
CA PHE A 228 -0.49 -4.98 -25.65
C PHE A 228 -0.38 -6.51 -25.51
N GLN A 229 -0.84 -7.04 -24.37
CA GLN A 229 -0.86 -8.48 -24.07
C GLN A 229 -2.09 -9.22 -24.62
N ALA A 230 -2.97 -8.54 -25.37
CA ALA A 230 -4.26 -9.06 -25.83
C ALA A 230 -5.15 -9.61 -24.70
N LYS A 231 -5.03 -9.04 -23.49
CA LYS A 231 -5.84 -9.37 -22.30
C LYS A 231 -7.05 -8.44 -22.14
N GLU A 232 -7.49 -7.82 -23.23
CA GLU A 232 -8.68 -6.98 -23.24
C GLU A 232 -9.95 -7.82 -23.40
N SER A 233 -11.07 -7.31 -22.86
CA SER A 233 -12.38 -7.97 -22.91
C SER A 233 -13.25 -7.49 -24.09
N THR A 234 -12.68 -6.78 -25.06
CA THR A 234 -13.41 -6.19 -26.17
C THR A 234 -13.98 -7.27 -27.09
N GLN A 235 -15.29 -7.21 -27.36
CA GLN A 235 -15.92 -8.10 -28.33
C GLN A 235 -15.85 -7.47 -29.72
N ILE A 236 -15.14 -8.14 -30.64
CA ILE A 236 -15.06 -7.73 -32.04
C ILE A 236 -16.16 -8.45 -32.81
N PRO A 237 -17.06 -7.73 -33.52
CA PRO A 237 -18.13 -8.36 -34.29
C PRO A 237 -17.60 -9.36 -35.33
N ASP A 238 -18.31 -10.48 -35.52
CA ASP A 238 -17.92 -11.51 -36.48
C ASP A 238 -17.83 -10.98 -37.92
N GLU A 239 -18.64 -9.99 -38.29
CA GLU A 239 -18.58 -9.32 -39.59
C GLU A 239 -17.21 -8.69 -39.86
N VAL A 240 -16.61 -8.08 -38.83
CA VAL A 240 -15.28 -7.47 -38.90
C VAL A 240 -14.22 -8.54 -39.07
N ILE A 241 -14.29 -9.62 -38.27
CA ILE A 241 -13.37 -10.75 -38.36
C ILE A 241 -13.45 -11.39 -39.75
N ASN A 242 -14.67 -11.56 -40.29
CA ASN A 242 -14.90 -12.13 -41.61
C ASN A 242 -14.39 -11.21 -42.74
N ALA A 243 -14.56 -9.89 -42.60
CA ALA A 243 -14.00 -8.92 -43.55
C ALA A 243 -12.46 -8.97 -43.58
N ILE A 244 -11.83 -9.10 -42.40
CA ILE A 244 -10.37 -9.27 -42.29
C ILE A 244 -9.94 -10.60 -42.93
N LYS A 245 -10.60 -11.72 -42.63
CA LYS A 245 -10.36 -13.04 -43.27
C LYS A 245 -10.44 -12.96 -44.79
N ALA A 246 -11.48 -12.32 -45.32
CA ALA A 246 -11.67 -12.15 -46.76
C ALA A 246 -10.54 -11.31 -47.38
N ARG A 247 -10.07 -10.27 -46.67
CA ARG A 247 -8.95 -9.44 -47.13
C ARG A 247 -7.62 -10.18 -47.12
N ILE A 248 -7.32 -10.94 -46.07
CA ILE A 248 -6.14 -11.80 -45.96
C ILE A 248 -6.12 -12.79 -47.14
N LYS A 249 -7.25 -13.44 -47.43
CA LYS A 249 -7.40 -14.36 -48.58
C LYS A 249 -7.20 -13.65 -49.91
N LYS A 250 -7.74 -12.43 -50.08
CA LYS A 250 -7.57 -11.62 -51.29
C LYS A 250 -6.12 -11.21 -51.53
N GLU A 251 -5.38 -10.90 -50.46
CA GLU A 251 -3.96 -10.52 -50.52
C GLU A 251 -3.01 -11.74 -50.58
N ARG A 252 -3.56 -12.97 -50.60
CA ARG A 252 -2.83 -14.25 -50.67
C ARG A 252 -1.70 -14.35 -49.63
N ILE A 253 -2.00 -13.95 -48.40
CA ILE A 253 -1.06 -14.06 -47.29
C ILE A 253 -1.08 -15.53 -46.83
N GLU A 254 -0.08 -16.30 -47.26
CA GLU A 254 0.07 -17.73 -46.94
C GLU A 254 0.76 -17.95 -45.59
N ASP A 255 1.73 -17.09 -45.24
CA ASP A 255 2.44 -17.15 -43.97
C ASP A 255 1.76 -16.27 -42.90
N VAL A 256 1.18 -16.92 -41.90
CA VAL A 256 0.54 -16.28 -40.73
C VAL A 256 1.55 -15.51 -39.89
N SER A 257 2.82 -15.93 -39.84
CA SER A 257 3.89 -15.25 -39.10
C SER A 257 4.16 -13.85 -39.64
N SER A 258 3.85 -13.64 -40.92
CA SER A 258 4.03 -12.35 -41.58
C SER A 258 2.98 -11.31 -41.19
N LEU A 259 1.87 -11.72 -40.53
CA LEU A 259 0.75 -10.85 -40.14
C LEU A 259 1.08 -10.06 -38.86
N ASN A 260 2.13 -9.24 -38.90
CA ASN A 260 2.51 -8.39 -37.77
C ASN A 260 1.57 -7.18 -37.60
N TYR A 261 1.81 -6.39 -36.54
CA TYR A 261 1.03 -5.17 -36.25
C TYR A 261 0.86 -4.25 -37.46
N ASN A 262 1.94 -4.02 -38.22
CA ASN A 262 1.92 -3.13 -39.38
C ASN A 262 1.05 -3.67 -40.52
N LYS A 263 1.15 -4.97 -40.82
CA LYS A 263 0.29 -5.60 -41.85
C LYS A 263 -1.18 -5.55 -41.45
N MET A 264 -1.51 -5.88 -40.19
CA MET A 264 -2.88 -5.82 -39.71
C MET A 264 -3.45 -4.40 -39.75
N ARG A 265 -2.63 -3.41 -39.35
CA ARG A 265 -2.99 -2.00 -39.46
C ARG A 265 -3.30 -1.59 -40.91
N ASP A 266 -2.52 -2.08 -41.87
CA ASP A 266 -2.74 -1.82 -43.29
C ASP A 266 -4.03 -2.46 -43.81
N ILE A 267 -4.32 -3.70 -43.39
CA ILE A 267 -5.57 -4.39 -43.71
C ILE A 267 -6.77 -3.61 -43.17
N LEU A 268 -6.75 -3.25 -41.89
CA LEU A 268 -7.82 -2.48 -41.25
C LEU A 268 -8.02 -1.12 -41.92
N ARG A 269 -6.93 -0.42 -42.27
CA ARG A 269 -6.99 0.85 -43.01
C ARG A 269 -7.65 0.70 -44.38
N LYS A 270 -7.30 -0.35 -45.14
CA LYS A 270 -7.90 -0.64 -46.46
C LYS A 270 -9.38 -1.02 -46.36
N LEU A 271 -9.82 -1.54 -45.21
CA LEU A 271 -11.22 -1.86 -44.92
C LEU A 271 -12.00 -0.65 -44.33
N GLY A 272 -11.34 0.48 -44.06
CA GLY A 272 -11.96 1.64 -43.40
C GLY A 272 -12.23 1.43 -41.90
N LEU A 273 -11.60 0.42 -41.29
CA LEU A 273 -11.85 -0.07 -39.93
C LEU A 273 -10.86 0.53 -38.92
N ASN A 274 -10.65 1.85 -38.99
CA ASN A 274 -9.64 2.55 -38.18
C ASN A 274 -9.90 2.47 -36.66
N LYS A 275 -11.16 2.31 -36.25
CA LYS A 275 -11.56 2.18 -34.85
C LYS A 275 -10.99 0.94 -34.14
N TYR A 276 -10.47 -0.03 -34.89
CA TYR A 276 -9.90 -1.26 -34.33
C TYR A 276 -8.36 -1.24 -34.26
N PHE A 277 -7.71 -0.08 -34.47
CA PHE A 277 -6.25 0.00 -34.44
C PHE A 277 -5.64 -0.28 -33.06
N GLU A 278 -6.36 0.05 -31.98
CA GLU A 278 -5.93 -0.26 -30.61
C GLU A 278 -6.02 -1.76 -30.30
N HIS A 279 -6.99 -2.46 -30.92
CA HIS A 279 -7.24 -3.89 -30.75
C HIS A 279 -6.41 -4.79 -31.68
N ILE A 280 -5.40 -4.27 -32.39
CA ILE A 280 -4.66 -5.04 -33.40
C ILE A 280 -4.00 -6.29 -32.80
N GLN A 281 -3.44 -6.20 -31.59
CA GLN A 281 -2.80 -7.36 -30.96
C GLN A 281 -3.82 -8.44 -30.60
N TYR A 282 -4.99 -8.05 -30.10
CA TYR A 282 -6.07 -8.97 -29.85
C TYR A 282 -6.61 -9.59 -31.15
N ILE A 283 -6.81 -8.79 -32.21
CA ILE A 283 -7.20 -9.30 -33.54
C ILE A 283 -6.19 -10.32 -34.04
N ASN A 284 -4.89 -10.00 -34.01
CA ASN A 284 -3.83 -10.91 -34.42
C ASN A 284 -3.85 -12.24 -33.64
N SER A 285 -4.20 -12.19 -32.34
CA SER A 285 -4.36 -13.39 -31.53
C SER A 285 -5.47 -14.33 -32.02
N LEU A 286 -6.57 -13.78 -32.55
CA LEU A 286 -7.66 -14.56 -33.16
C LEU A 286 -7.24 -15.27 -34.45
N PHE A 287 -6.18 -14.81 -35.11
CA PHE A 287 -5.59 -15.42 -36.30
C PHE A 287 -4.42 -16.37 -35.97
N GLY A 288 -4.17 -16.65 -34.69
CA GLY A 288 -3.16 -17.61 -34.24
C GLY A 288 -1.77 -17.02 -33.95
N ILE A 289 -1.63 -15.69 -33.93
CA ILE A 289 -0.37 -15.02 -33.59
C ILE A 289 -0.33 -14.82 -32.08
N LYS A 290 0.68 -15.39 -31.41
CA LYS A 290 0.79 -15.25 -29.96
C LYS A 290 1.13 -13.80 -29.59
N PRO A 291 0.35 -13.15 -28.69
CA PRO A 291 0.69 -11.82 -28.20
C PRO A 291 1.94 -11.88 -27.31
N PRO A 292 2.66 -10.76 -27.18
CA PRO A 292 3.72 -10.65 -26.19
C PRO A 292 3.14 -10.77 -24.77
N VAL A 293 3.77 -11.57 -23.91
CA VAL A 293 3.35 -11.74 -22.51
C VAL A 293 4.45 -11.23 -21.58
N MET A 294 4.09 -10.30 -20.69
CA MET A 294 4.89 -9.83 -19.57
C MET A 294 4.50 -10.58 -18.29
N ASN A 295 5.48 -10.85 -17.43
CA ASN A 295 5.24 -11.41 -16.09
C ASN A 295 4.71 -10.33 -15.13
N GLU A 296 4.19 -10.76 -13.98
CA GLU A 296 3.56 -9.87 -12.99
C GLU A 296 4.55 -8.86 -12.39
N GLU A 297 5.78 -9.31 -12.10
CA GLU A 297 6.86 -8.45 -11.58
C GLU A 297 7.22 -7.31 -12.54
N LEU A 298 7.35 -7.60 -13.85
CA LEU A 298 7.61 -6.57 -14.85
C LEU A 298 6.42 -5.60 -14.95
N HIS A 299 5.18 -6.10 -14.87
CA HIS A 299 3.98 -5.27 -14.93
C HIS A 299 3.91 -4.29 -13.74
N GLU A 300 4.16 -4.76 -12.52
CA GLU A 300 4.23 -3.89 -11.34
C GLU A 300 5.36 -2.87 -11.45
N THR A 301 6.55 -3.30 -11.89
CA THR A 301 7.71 -2.43 -12.08
C THR A 301 7.41 -1.33 -13.10
N LEU A 302 6.82 -1.66 -14.24
CA LEU A 302 6.41 -0.68 -15.25
C LEU A 302 5.39 0.32 -14.70
N CYS A 303 4.46 -0.10 -13.85
CA CYS A 303 3.51 0.81 -13.19
C CYS A 303 4.21 1.77 -12.22
N VAL A 304 5.18 1.29 -11.44
CA VAL A 304 5.96 2.13 -10.52
C VAL A 304 6.77 3.17 -11.31
N LEU A 305 7.49 2.75 -12.35
CA LEU A 305 8.26 3.67 -13.19
C LEU A 305 7.35 4.69 -13.90
N PHE A 306 6.15 4.27 -14.33
CA PHE A 306 5.16 5.18 -14.91
C PHE A 306 4.69 6.26 -13.91
N ILE A 307 4.59 5.93 -12.62
CA ILE A 307 4.27 6.91 -11.57
C ILE A 307 5.43 7.89 -11.40
N GLU A 308 6.68 7.39 -11.36
CA GLU A 308 7.87 8.20 -11.13
C GLU A 308 8.09 9.27 -12.20
N ILE A 309 7.79 8.98 -13.46
CA ILE A 309 7.96 9.95 -14.56
C ILE A 309 6.93 11.09 -14.55
N GLN A 310 5.80 10.97 -13.84
CA GLN A 310 4.73 11.97 -13.93
C GLN A 310 5.17 13.33 -13.37
N LYS A 311 5.96 13.33 -12.27
CA LYS A 311 6.43 14.57 -11.63
C LYS A 311 7.49 15.29 -12.49
N PRO A 312 8.61 14.64 -12.90
CA PRO A 312 9.58 15.29 -13.78
C PRO A 312 8.96 15.73 -15.10
N TRP A 313 8.00 14.96 -15.64
CA TRP A 313 7.27 15.39 -16.84
C TRP A 313 6.52 16.70 -16.61
N ALA A 314 5.81 16.85 -15.48
CA ALA A 314 5.07 18.07 -15.18
C ALA A 314 5.99 19.30 -15.03
N VAL A 315 7.21 19.11 -14.53
CA VAL A 315 8.22 20.17 -14.41
C VAL A 315 8.79 20.57 -15.77
N HIS A 316 9.05 19.60 -16.64
CA HIS A 316 9.70 19.82 -17.94
C HIS A 316 8.73 20.00 -19.12
N CYS A 317 7.42 19.85 -18.90
CA CYS A 317 6.42 20.00 -19.93
C CYS A 317 6.41 21.46 -20.45
N PRO A 318 6.62 21.69 -21.75
CA PRO A 318 6.63 23.03 -22.30
C PRO A 318 5.22 23.66 -22.24
N ALA A 319 5.15 24.98 -22.05
CA ALA A 319 3.88 25.69 -21.81
C ALA A 319 2.85 25.59 -22.95
N ASN A 320 3.30 25.27 -24.17
CA ASN A 320 2.44 25.04 -25.34
C ASN A 320 1.85 23.61 -25.39
N ARG A 321 2.25 22.72 -24.48
CA ARG A 321 1.81 21.33 -24.40
C ARG A 321 1.09 21.07 -23.09
N THR A 322 -0.10 20.46 -23.19
CA THR A 322 -0.90 20.04 -22.03
C THR A 322 -1.01 18.52 -21.91
N ASN A 323 -0.78 17.80 -23.02
CA ASN A 323 -0.92 16.35 -23.10
C ASN A 323 0.32 15.63 -22.60
N PHE A 324 0.12 14.57 -21.79
CA PHE A 324 1.16 13.65 -21.33
C PHE A 324 1.95 13.01 -22.49
N PHE A 325 2.99 12.25 -22.17
CA PHE A 325 3.63 11.38 -23.16
C PHE A 325 2.59 10.47 -23.82
N ASN A 326 2.85 10.10 -25.07
CA ASN A 326 2.09 9.05 -25.70
C ASN A 326 2.34 7.73 -24.94
N TYR A 327 1.30 6.96 -24.65
CA TYR A 327 1.41 5.79 -23.79
C TYR A 327 2.19 4.63 -24.43
N THR A 328 2.10 4.44 -25.75
CA THR A 328 2.89 3.41 -26.44
C THR A 328 4.35 3.83 -26.53
N TYR A 329 4.64 5.12 -26.70
CA TYR A 329 5.98 5.68 -26.57
C TYR A 329 6.54 5.49 -25.15
N THR A 330 5.74 5.76 -24.13
CA THR A 330 6.13 5.60 -22.72
C THR A 330 6.46 4.15 -22.41
N LEU A 331 5.60 3.22 -22.85
CA LEU A 331 5.84 1.78 -22.72
C LEU A 331 7.15 1.36 -23.41
N TYR A 332 7.42 1.87 -24.63
CA TYR A 332 8.66 1.59 -25.34
C TYR A 332 9.89 2.03 -24.52
N GLN A 333 9.88 3.26 -24.02
CA GLN A 333 11.00 3.80 -23.27
C GLN A 333 11.23 3.05 -21.95
N LEU A 334 10.17 2.73 -21.21
CA LEU A 334 10.28 1.97 -19.97
C LEU A 334 10.77 0.54 -20.20
N CYS A 335 10.32 -0.13 -21.27
CA CYS A 335 10.86 -1.43 -21.64
C CYS A 335 12.35 -1.35 -22.01
N ASN A 336 12.75 -0.29 -22.72
CA ASN A 336 14.15 -0.09 -23.09
C ASN A 336 15.04 0.20 -21.86
N LEU A 337 14.54 0.96 -20.89
CA LEU A 337 15.22 1.24 -19.62
C LEU A 337 15.45 -0.02 -18.77
N LEU A 338 14.52 -0.98 -18.83
CA LEU A 338 14.59 -2.25 -18.12
C LEU A 338 15.31 -3.36 -18.91
N ASP A 339 15.99 -3.01 -20.01
CA ASP A 339 16.63 -3.94 -20.94
C ASP A 339 15.69 -5.02 -21.50
N GLN A 340 14.39 -4.75 -21.56
CA GLN A 340 13.37 -5.67 -22.09
C GLN A 340 13.20 -5.49 -23.61
N THR A 341 14.29 -5.63 -24.35
CA THR A 341 14.33 -5.33 -25.79
C THR A 341 13.45 -6.25 -26.63
N GLN A 342 13.09 -7.44 -26.11
CA GLN A 342 12.24 -8.42 -26.80
C GLN A 342 10.83 -7.91 -27.10
N TYR A 343 10.34 -6.93 -26.34
CA TYR A 343 8.99 -6.37 -26.53
C TYR A 343 8.94 -5.21 -27.53
N LEU A 344 10.07 -4.52 -27.74
CA LEU A 344 10.15 -3.30 -28.57
C LEU A 344 9.60 -3.48 -29.99
N PRO A 345 9.85 -4.59 -30.72
CA PRO A 345 9.31 -4.79 -32.08
C PRO A 345 7.77 -4.85 -32.15
N TYR A 346 7.12 -5.16 -31.03
CA TYR A 346 5.67 -5.29 -30.94
C TYR A 346 4.98 -4.00 -30.50
N ILE A 347 5.73 -3.01 -30.01
CA ILE A 347 5.18 -1.75 -29.52
C ILE A 347 5.00 -0.79 -30.71
N PRO A 348 3.77 -0.32 -30.97
CA PRO A 348 3.53 0.55 -32.11
C PRO A 348 4.02 1.98 -31.82
N MET A 349 5.13 2.32 -32.46
CA MET A 349 5.70 3.67 -32.41
C MET A 349 4.92 4.65 -33.29
N MET A 350 5.04 5.94 -32.95
CA MET A 350 4.45 7.02 -33.73
C MET A 350 5.09 7.11 -35.12
N LYS A 351 4.31 7.46 -36.14
CA LYS A 351 4.82 7.64 -37.51
C LYS A 351 5.46 9.01 -37.76
N ASP A 352 5.03 9.99 -36.98
CA ASP A 352 5.44 11.39 -37.11
C ASP A 352 6.75 11.60 -36.35
N ARG A 353 7.84 11.76 -37.11
CA ARG A 353 9.20 11.86 -36.58
C ARG A 353 9.40 13.12 -35.73
N GLU A 354 8.74 14.23 -36.09
CA GLU A 354 8.84 15.49 -35.35
C GLU A 354 8.17 15.36 -33.99
N LYS A 355 6.96 14.78 -33.93
CA LYS A 355 6.26 14.52 -32.65
C LYS A 355 6.97 13.53 -31.76
N GLN A 356 7.70 12.58 -32.35
CA GLN A 356 8.53 11.64 -31.61
C GLN A 356 9.77 12.33 -31.05
N LEU A 357 10.44 13.16 -31.85
CA LEU A 357 11.57 13.97 -31.40
C LEU A 357 11.17 14.91 -30.25
N GLU A 358 10.02 15.57 -30.34
CA GLU A 358 9.49 16.40 -29.25
C GLU A 358 9.31 15.62 -27.95
N GLN A 359 8.87 14.36 -28.03
CA GLN A 359 8.77 13.50 -26.85
C GLN A 359 10.14 13.08 -26.33
N ASP A 360 11.09 12.72 -27.20
CA ASP A 360 12.47 12.43 -26.82
C ASP A 360 13.13 13.60 -26.09
N MET A 361 12.90 14.84 -26.53
CA MET A 361 13.46 16.02 -25.90
C MET A 361 12.93 16.26 -24.48
N ILE A 362 11.65 15.96 -24.22
CA ILE A 362 11.09 16.03 -22.87
C ILE A 362 11.54 14.82 -22.05
N TRP A 363 11.52 13.63 -22.64
CA TRP A 363 11.96 12.38 -22.00
C TRP A 363 13.40 12.46 -21.53
N LYS A 364 14.29 13.05 -22.33
CA LYS A 364 15.68 13.29 -21.94
C LYS A 364 15.81 14.06 -20.64
N LYS A 365 15.05 15.14 -20.46
CA LYS A 365 15.04 15.93 -19.23
C LYS A 365 14.45 15.16 -18.05
N VAL A 366 13.40 14.37 -18.30
CA VAL A 366 12.82 13.46 -17.30
C VAL A 366 13.84 12.42 -16.84
N CYS A 367 14.61 11.84 -17.76
CA CYS A 367 15.69 10.92 -17.43
C CYS A 367 16.80 11.61 -16.64
N GLU A 368 17.20 12.82 -17.01
CA GLU A 368 18.20 13.62 -16.28
C GLU A 368 17.74 13.89 -14.82
N ASP A 369 16.47 14.22 -14.59
CA ASP A 369 15.91 14.45 -13.24
C ASP A 369 15.86 13.19 -12.37
N LEU A 370 15.69 12.02 -12.99
CA LEU A 370 15.56 10.72 -12.30
C LEU A 370 16.89 9.95 -12.23
N ASP A 371 17.99 10.53 -12.72
CA ASP A 371 19.28 9.86 -12.91
C ASP A 371 19.17 8.56 -13.75
N TRP A 372 18.27 8.55 -14.74
CA TRP A 372 18.06 7.44 -15.67
C TRP A 372 18.89 7.59 -16.94
N VAL A 373 19.24 6.46 -17.56
CA VAL A 373 19.89 6.45 -18.86
C VAL A 373 18.90 6.87 -19.94
N PHE A 374 19.24 7.93 -20.68
CA PHE A 374 18.45 8.36 -21.83
C PHE A 374 18.81 7.55 -23.08
N CYS A 375 17.81 6.92 -23.69
CA CYS A 375 17.92 6.22 -24.95
C CYS A 375 17.13 6.96 -26.05
N PRO A 376 17.79 7.55 -27.06
CA PRO A 376 17.10 8.24 -28.15
C PRO A 376 16.35 7.24 -29.03
N THR A 377 15.17 7.62 -29.51
CA THR A 377 14.36 6.82 -30.43
C THR A 377 14.34 7.36 -31.86
N VAL A 378 14.89 8.55 -32.08
CA VAL A 378 14.87 9.30 -33.36
C VAL A 378 16.23 9.88 -33.74
#